data_AF-A0A3S9WL55-F1
#
_entry.id   AF-A0A3S9WL55-F1
#
_cell.length_a   1.000
_cell.length_b   1.000
_cell.length_c   1.000
_cell.angle_alpha   90.00
_cell.angle_beta   90.00
_cell.angle_gamma   90.00
#
_symmetry.space_group_name_H-M   'P 1'
#
loop_
_entity.id
_entity.type
_entity.pdbx_description
1 polymer ?
#
loop_
_entity_poly.entity_id
_entity_poly.type
_entity_poly.pdbx_seq_one_letter_code
_entity_poly.pdbx_strand_id
1 'polypeptide(L)'
;MSNPAGIDPRGPRFAAAITAVLLLVATFLALTGISTAQAGAATFGWFAYQPLADASFTPTGWAISSASFAQRALDPGFLLTAVAAALFLWGVVSPRTAPWGALFRTAVRPRLAPPAELEDPRPPRFSQGVGLFVVGIGLVLHLLGVPWALPIATAAAFVAAFLNAAFAFCLGCQLYLVLQRAGLIGRPAAA
;
A
#
# COMPACT_ATOMS: atom_id res chain seq x y z
N MET A 1 -6.06 -11.57 31.00
CA MET A 1 -6.05 -11.40 29.53
C MET A 1 -4.90 -12.23 28.99
N SER A 2 -5.17 -13.26 28.18
CA SER A 2 -4.12 -14.09 27.59
C SER A 2 -3.19 -13.22 26.76
N ASN A 3 -1.89 -13.27 27.05
CA ASN A 3 -0.88 -12.59 26.26
C ASN A 3 -1.07 -13.03 24.78
N PRO A 4 -1.23 -12.11 23.81
CA PRO A 4 -1.39 -12.53 22.42
C PRO A 4 -0.21 -13.43 22.05
N ALA A 5 -0.51 -14.61 21.52
CA ALA A 5 0.52 -15.53 21.06
C ALA A 5 1.41 -14.78 20.05
N GLY A 6 2.71 -14.72 20.36
CA GLY A 6 3.68 -14.04 19.51
C GLY A 6 3.71 -14.66 18.11
N ILE A 7 4.05 -13.84 17.12
CA ILE A 7 4.07 -14.22 15.71
C ILE A 7 5.50 -14.37 15.19
N ASP A 8 5.69 -15.21 14.18
CA ASP A 8 6.97 -15.35 13.50
C ASP A 8 7.26 -14.07 12.68
N PRO A 9 8.36 -13.33 12.95
CA PRO A 9 8.69 -12.08 12.27
C PRO A 9 8.94 -12.24 10.78
N ARG A 10 9.25 -13.46 10.30
CA ARG A 10 9.46 -13.75 8.88
C ARG A 10 8.16 -13.66 8.07
N GLY A 11 7.00 -13.88 8.70
CA GLY A 11 5.69 -13.81 8.06
C GLY A 11 5.36 -12.40 7.56
N PRO A 12 5.37 -11.37 8.43
CA PRO A 12 5.21 -9.98 8.03
C PRO A 12 6.21 -9.52 6.96
N ARG A 13 7.47 -9.97 7.03
CA ARG A 13 8.50 -9.63 6.03
C ARG A 13 8.20 -10.24 4.66
N PHE A 14 7.78 -11.50 4.62
CA PHE A 14 7.35 -12.15 3.38
C PHE A 14 6.17 -11.43 2.74
N ALA A 15 5.15 -11.08 3.54
CA ALA A 15 4.01 -10.31 3.06
C ALA A 15 4.44 -8.92 2.54
N ALA A 16 5.38 -8.26 3.22
CA ALA A 16 5.92 -6.98 2.79
C ALA A 16 6.69 -7.07 1.47
N ALA A 17 7.44 -8.15 1.23
CA ALA A 17 8.15 -8.36 -0.04
C ALA A 17 7.18 -8.45 -1.23
N ILE A 18 6.12 -9.25 -1.11
CA ILE A 18 5.07 -9.35 -2.14
C ILE A 18 4.37 -8.01 -2.34
N THR A 19 4.04 -7.34 -1.23
CA THR A 19 3.34 -6.05 -1.27
C THR A 19 4.22 -4.95 -1.88
N ALA A 20 5.53 -4.98 -1.64
CA ALA A 20 6.48 -4.04 -2.24
C ALA A 20 6.53 -4.20 -3.76
N VAL A 21 6.54 -5.43 -4.29
CA VAL A 21 6.46 -5.68 -5.74
C VAL A 21 5.14 -5.14 -6.30
N LEU A 22 4.02 -5.43 -5.63
CA LEU A 22 2.71 -4.94 -6.06
C LEU A 22 2.65 -3.40 -6.08
N LEU A 23 3.16 -2.74 -5.05
CA LEU A 23 3.18 -1.27 -4.94
C LEU A 23 4.18 -0.62 -5.90
N LEU A 24 5.29 -1.30 -6.23
CA LEU A 24 6.21 -0.84 -7.25
C LEU A 24 5.53 -0.81 -8.62
N VAL A 25 4.81 -1.88 -8.97
CA VAL A 25 4.00 -1.95 -10.20
C VAL A 25 2.91 -0.90 -10.17
N ALA A 26 2.20 -0.72 -9.05
CA ALA A 26 1.19 0.32 -8.90
C ALA A 26 1.76 1.72 -9.09
N THR A 27 2.96 1.99 -8.55
CA THR A 27 3.66 3.27 -8.71
C THR A 27 4.05 3.50 -10.16
N PHE A 28 4.60 2.48 -10.82
CA PHE A 28 4.91 2.57 -12.25
C PHE A 28 3.66 2.89 -13.08
N LEU A 29 2.56 2.17 -12.87
CA LEU A 29 1.29 2.41 -13.56
C LEU A 29 0.70 3.79 -13.23
N ALA A 30 0.82 4.25 -11.99
CA ALA A 30 0.34 5.58 -11.59
C ALA A 30 1.18 6.72 -12.17
N LEU A 31 2.47 6.48 -12.44
CA LEU A 31 3.39 7.42 -13.09
C LEU A 31 3.20 7.49 -14.61
N THR A 32 2.75 6.40 -15.24
CA THR A 32 2.47 6.34 -16.69
C THR A 32 1.00 6.60 -17.03
N GLY A 33 0.12 6.57 -16.02
CA GLY A 33 -1.32 6.76 -16.15
C GLY A 33 -1.79 8.22 -16.11
N ILE A 34 -3.08 8.41 -15.88
CA ILE A 34 -3.71 9.74 -16.03
C ILE A 34 -3.29 10.74 -14.93
N SER A 35 -2.77 10.26 -13.79
CA SER A 35 -2.37 11.09 -12.64
C SER A 35 -1.26 12.10 -12.93
N THR A 36 -0.41 11.80 -13.92
CA THR A 36 0.79 12.56 -14.28
C THR A 36 0.77 13.03 -15.74
N ALA A 37 -0.26 12.64 -16.51
CA ALA A 37 -0.39 13.02 -17.90
C ALA A 37 -0.71 14.51 -18.06
N GLN A 38 0.03 15.20 -18.93
CA GLN A 38 -0.29 16.56 -19.36
C GLN A 38 -1.03 16.54 -20.69
N ALA A 39 -2.11 17.32 -20.78
CA ALA A 39 -3.04 17.29 -21.91
C ALA A 39 -2.41 17.71 -23.27
N GLY A 40 -1.28 18.43 -23.25
CA GLY A 40 -0.55 18.87 -24.44
C GLY A 40 0.69 18.02 -24.81
N ALA A 41 1.04 17.00 -24.01
CA ALA A 41 2.22 16.18 -24.23
C ALA A 41 1.83 14.76 -24.66
N ALA A 42 2.10 14.40 -25.92
CA ALA A 42 2.01 13.02 -26.36
C ALA A 42 3.01 12.18 -25.56
N THR A 43 2.51 11.44 -24.57
CA THR A 43 3.35 10.58 -23.74
C THR A 43 3.63 9.30 -24.55
N PHE A 44 4.88 9.04 -24.91
CA PHE A 44 5.26 7.82 -25.64
C PHE A 44 5.37 6.65 -24.65
N GLY A 45 4.42 5.73 -24.70
CA GLY A 45 4.47 4.47 -23.97
C GLY A 45 3.29 3.57 -24.33
N TRP A 46 3.49 2.26 -24.36
CA TRP A 46 2.40 1.31 -24.67
C TRP A 46 1.26 1.33 -23.62
N PHE A 47 1.48 1.98 -22.47
CA PHE A 47 0.50 2.26 -21.41
C PHE A 47 0.05 3.73 -21.34
N ALA A 48 0.51 4.59 -22.25
CA ALA A 48 0.14 5.99 -22.22
C ALA A 48 -1.36 6.15 -22.42
N TYR A 49 -1.97 7.06 -21.66
CA TYR A 49 -3.37 7.43 -21.84
C TYR A 49 -3.57 7.94 -23.28
N GLN A 50 -4.13 7.10 -24.16
CA GLN A 50 -4.68 7.57 -25.43
C GLN A 50 -6.05 8.19 -25.14
N PRO A 51 -6.32 9.43 -25.59
CA PRO A 51 -7.63 10.01 -25.45
C PRO A 51 -8.67 9.09 -26.10
N LEU A 52 -9.70 8.71 -25.33
CA LEU A 52 -10.86 8.01 -25.88
C LEU A 52 -11.52 8.88 -26.97
N ALA A 53 -12.27 8.26 -27.88
CA ALA A 53 -12.89 8.92 -29.03
C ALA A 53 -13.73 10.17 -28.69
N ASP A 54 -14.16 10.30 -27.43
CA ASP A 54 -15.01 11.39 -26.93
C ASP A 54 -14.25 12.43 -26.07
N ALA A 55 -12.92 12.39 -26.02
CA ALA A 55 -12.13 13.29 -25.18
C ALA A 55 -12.15 14.74 -25.72
N SER A 56 -12.59 15.69 -24.91
CA SER A 56 -12.48 17.12 -25.20
C SER A 56 -11.01 17.56 -25.13
N PHE A 57 -10.48 18.08 -26.25
CA PHE A 57 -9.10 18.60 -26.29
C PHE A 57 -8.97 19.87 -25.43
N THR A 58 -8.26 19.76 -24.31
CA THR A 58 -7.86 20.91 -23.48
C THR A 58 -6.38 21.21 -23.72
N PRO A 59 -6.02 22.37 -24.31
CA PRO A 59 -4.65 22.62 -24.78
C PRO A 59 -3.61 22.71 -23.66
N THR A 60 -4.02 22.90 -22.40
CA THR A 60 -3.14 23.03 -21.25
C THR A 60 -3.77 22.42 -20.00
N GLY A 61 -2.95 21.88 -19.08
CA GLY A 61 -3.39 21.33 -17.80
C GLY A 61 -3.14 19.82 -17.64
N TRP A 62 -3.49 19.30 -16.46
CA TRP A 62 -3.40 17.88 -16.12
C TRP A 62 -4.61 17.12 -16.66
N ALA A 63 -4.39 16.02 -17.37
CA ALA A 63 -5.46 15.23 -17.98
C ALA A 63 -6.47 14.71 -16.96
N ILE A 64 -6.02 14.42 -15.73
CA ILE A 64 -6.90 13.96 -14.65
C ILE A 64 -7.97 14.99 -14.27
N SER A 65 -7.70 16.29 -14.40
CA SER A 65 -8.63 17.35 -14.00
C SER A 65 -9.87 17.42 -14.89
N SER A 66 -9.75 17.10 -16.18
CA SER A 66 -10.85 17.06 -17.14
C SER A 66 -11.45 15.67 -17.33
N ALA A 67 -10.79 14.62 -16.84
CA ALA A 67 -11.29 13.26 -16.92
C ALA A 67 -12.59 13.06 -16.11
N SER A 68 -13.50 12.28 -16.67
CA SER A 68 -14.70 11.81 -15.96
C SER A 68 -14.31 10.93 -14.77
N PHE A 69 -15.24 10.81 -13.82
CA PHE A 69 -15.06 9.93 -12.66
C PHE A 69 -14.79 8.47 -13.07
N ALA A 70 -15.47 7.98 -14.10
CA ALA A 70 -15.28 6.62 -14.61
C ALA A 70 -13.88 6.41 -15.19
N GLN A 71 -13.35 7.38 -15.94
CA GLN A 71 -11.98 7.31 -16.47
C GLN A 71 -10.93 7.29 -15.35
N ARG A 72 -11.12 8.08 -14.30
CA ARG A 72 -10.24 8.08 -13.12
C ARG A 72 -10.30 6.73 -12.38
N ALA A 73 -11.49 6.18 -12.21
CA ALA A 73 -11.69 4.90 -11.51
C ALA A 73 -11.20 3.67 -12.30
N LEU A 74 -11.16 3.76 -13.64
CA LEU A 74 -10.68 2.70 -14.52
C LEU A 74 -9.19 2.82 -14.85
N ASP A 75 -8.49 3.82 -14.31
CA ASP A 75 -7.04 3.94 -14.46
C ASP A 75 -6.35 2.69 -13.89
N PRO A 76 -5.43 2.03 -14.65
CA PRO A 76 -4.79 0.80 -14.20
C PRO A 76 -4.02 0.96 -12.88
N GLY A 77 -3.40 2.13 -12.68
CA GLY A 77 -2.74 2.47 -11.43
C GLY A 77 -3.73 2.53 -10.28
N PHE A 78 -4.89 3.17 -10.49
CA PHE A 78 -5.97 3.23 -9.51
C PHE A 78 -6.49 1.84 -9.14
N LEU A 79 -6.79 1.00 -10.13
CA LEU A 79 -7.30 -0.35 -9.91
C LEU A 79 -6.34 -1.22 -9.10
N LEU A 80 -5.05 -1.24 -9.46
CA LEU A 80 -4.06 -2.02 -8.73
C LEU A 80 -3.85 -1.49 -7.30
N THR A 81 -3.91 -0.17 -7.14
CA THR A 81 -3.84 0.48 -5.83
C THR A 81 -5.06 0.17 -4.96
N ALA A 82 -6.25 0.08 -5.56
CA ALA A 82 -7.47 -0.35 -4.88
C ALA A 82 -7.38 -1.81 -4.42
N VAL A 83 -6.78 -2.70 -5.22
CA VAL A 83 -6.46 -4.07 -4.81
C VAL A 83 -5.48 -4.06 -3.63
N ALA A 84 -4.42 -3.23 -3.67
CA ALA A 84 -3.49 -3.07 -2.55
C ALA A 84 -4.21 -2.63 -1.26
N ALA A 85 -5.09 -1.64 -1.37
CA ALA A 85 -5.91 -1.15 -0.25
C ALA A 85 -6.82 -2.26 0.30
N ALA A 86 -7.46 -3.05 -0.56
CA ALA A 86 -8.27 -4.19 -0.12
C ALA A 86 -7.43 -5.24 0.63
N LEU A 87 -6.21 -5.52 0.18
CA LEU A 87 -5.27 -6.41 0.86
C LEU A 87 -4.83 -5.86 2.23
N PHE A 88 -4.55 -4.56 2.33
CA PHE A 88 -4.26 -3.91 3.61
C PHE A 88 -5.46 -3.99 4.55
N LEU A 89 -6.66 -3.67 4.07
CA LEU A 89 -7.90 -3.76 4.83
C LEU A 89 -8.16 -5.18 5.33
N TRP A 90 -7.99 -6.19 4.48
CA TRP A 90 -8.06 -7.59 4.88
C TRP A 90 -7.05 -7.89 5.99
N GLY A 91 -5.81 -7.45 5.85
CA GLY A 91 -4.78 -7.59 6.88
C GLY A 91 -5.15 -6.96 8.23
N VAL A 92 -5.85 -5.82 8.23
CA VAL A 92 -6.31 -5.14 9.45
C VAL A 92 -7.48 -5.85 10.10
N VAL A 93 -8.51 -6.18 9.31
CA VAL A 93 -9.79 -6.77 9.76
C VAL A 93 -9.64 -8.24 10.12
N SER A 94 -8.94 -9.02 9.29
CA SER A 94 -8.76 -10.47 9.48
C SER A 94 -7.31 -10.91 9.25
N PRO A 95 -6.39 -10.60 10.19
CA PRO A 95 -4.97 -10.96 10.06
C PRO A 95 -4.73 -12.47 9.93
N ARG A 96 -5.62 -13.29 10.53
CA ARG A 96 -5.52 -14.75 10.46
C ARG A 96 -5.77 -15.28 9.06
N THR A 97 -6.65 -14.66 8.28
CA THR A 97 -7.01 -15.13 6.93
C THR A 97 -6.32 -14.33 5.82
N ALA A 98 -5.55 -13.30 6.18
CA ALA A 98 -4.84 -12.45 5.23
C ALA A 98 -4.03 -13.32 4.23
N PRO A 99 -4.16 -13.07 2.92
CA PRO A 99 -3.74 -14.01 1.88
C PRO A 99 -2.24 -14.30 1.93
N TRP A 100 -1.41 -13.27 2.09
CA TRP A 100 0.05 -13.44 2.18
C TRP A 100 0.48 -14.15 3.47
N GLY A 101 -0.24 -13.91 4.58
CA GLY A 101 0.00 -14.62 5.83
C GLY A 101 -0.41 -16.09 5.74
N ALA A 102 -1.49 -16.40 5.05
CA ALA A 102 -1.91 -17.76 4.76
C ALA A 102 -0.88 -18.47 3.88
N LEU A 103 -0.46 -17.84 2.78
CA LEU A 103 0.56 -18.35 1.88
C LEU A 103 1.89 -18.61 2.60
N PHE A 104 2.34 -17.70 3.45
CA PHE A 104 3.54 -17.91 4.27
C PHE A 104 3.40 -19.16 5.15
N ARG A 105 2.28 -19.31 5.86
CA ARG A 105 2.08 -20.43 6.78
C ARG A 105 1.95 -21.79 6.08
N THR A 106 1.39 -21.82 4.87
CA THR A 106 1.14 -23.08 4.15
C THR A 106 2.30 -23.48 3.24
N ALA A 107 2.93 -22.53 2.55
CA ALA A 107 3.94 -22.83 1.53
C ALA A 107 5.39 -22.62 2.00
N VAL A 108 5.62 -21.64 2.88
CA VAL A 108 6.98 -21.20 3.27
C VAL A 108 7.38 -21.75 4.64
N ARG A 109 6.54 -21.54 5.65
CA ARG A 109 6.81 -21.92 7.04
C ARG A 109 7.17 -23.41 7.24
N PRO A 110 6.51 -24.39 6.57
CA PRO A 110 6.84 -25.81 6.75
C PRO A 110 8.25 -26.16 6.27
N ARG A 111 8.87 -25.32 5.42
CA ARG A 111 10.20 -25.52 4.87
C ARG A 111 11.30 -24.85 5.69
N LEU A 112 10.93 -24.13 6.75
CA LEU A 112 11.87 -23.35 7.58
C LEU A 112 12.01 -23.98 8.97
N ALA A 113 13.19 -23.81 9.56
CA ALA A 113 13.41 -24.15 10.97
C ALA A 113 12.49 -23.33 11.90
N PRO A 114 12.20 -23.84 13.12
CA PRO A 114 11.43 -23.11 14.13
C PRO A 114 11.96 -21.70 14.36
N PRO A 115 11.09 -20.70 14.55
CA PRO A 115 11.52 -19.32 14.78
C PRO A 115 12.28 -19.21 16.11
N ALA A 116 13.39 -18.47 16.10
CA ALA A 116 14.22 -18.24 17.27
C ALA A 116 13.60 -17.25 18.26
N GLU A 117 12.77 -16.32 17.77
CA GLU A 117 12.09 -15.29 18.56
C GLU A 117 10.67 -15.08 18.02
N LEU A 118 9.74 -14.73 18.91
CA LEU A 118 8.36 -14.39 18.58
C LEU A 118 8.13 -12.90 18.84
N GLU A 119 7.48 -12.22 17.90
CA GLU A 119 7.20 -10.79 17.94
C GLU A 119 5.73 -10.51 18.35
N ASP A 120 5.45 -9.39 19.02
CA ASP A 120 4.07 -8.97 19.34
C ASP A 120 3.30 -8.67 18.02
N PRO A 121 2.10 -9.24 17.80
CA PRO A 121 1.31 -8.96 16.61
C PRO A 121 0.72 -7.54 16.51
N ARG A 122 0.70 -6.74 17.58
CA ARG A 122 0.02 -5.41 17.58
C ARG A 122 0.71 -4.36 16.69
N PRO A 123 2.02 -4.10 16.77
CA PRO A 123 2.67 -3.09 15.93
C PRO A 123 2.57 -3.37 14.42
N PRO A 124 2.75 -4.61 13.93
CA PRO A 124 2.53 -4.93 12.52
C PRO A 124 1.10 -4.64 12.04
N ARG A 125 0.08 -4.84 12.88
CA ARG A 125 -1.31 -4.51 12.54
C ARG A 125 -1.54 -3.00 12.41
N PHE A 126 -0.93 -2.22 13.31
CA PHE A 126 -0.95 -0.77 13.22
C PHE A 126 -0.30 -0.31 11.90
N SER A 127 0.84 -0.89 11.54
CA SER A 127 1.52 -0.59 10.26
C SER A 127 0.62 -0.85 9.05
N GLN A 128 -0.13 -1.96 9.02
CA GLN A 128 -1.10 -2.23 7.95
C GLN A 128 -2.23 -1.17 7.88
N GLY A 129 -2.68 -0.67 9.04
CA GLY A 129 -3.65 0.42 9.11
C GLY A 129 -3.11 1.74 8.56
N VAL A 130 -1.85 2.07 8.86
CA VAL A 130 -1.17 3.25 8.31
C VAL A 130 -1.02 3.12 6.78
N GLY A 131 -0.62 1.95 6.29
CA GLY A 131 -0.55 1.68 4.84
C GLY A 131 -1.90 1.87 4.15
N LEU A 132 -2.98 1.31 4.73
CA LEU A 132 -4.35 1.51 4.25
C LEU A 132 -4.74 3.00 4.20
N PHE A 133 -4.41 3.75 5.26
CA PHE A 133 -4.72 5.17 5.34
C PHE A 133 -4.02 5.98 4.25
N VAL A 134 -2.70 5.81 4.09
CA VAL A 134 -1.91 6.52 3.08
C VAL A 134 -2.41 6.22 1.67
N VAL A 135 -2.61 4.94 1.36
CA VAL A 135 -3.11 4.53 0.04
C VAL A 135 -4.55 4.98 -0.18
N GLY A 136 -5.40 4.91 0.85
CA GLY A 136 -6.78 5.37 0.81
C GLY A 136 -6.89 6.86 0.49
N ILE A 137 -6.04 7.70 1.09
CA ILE A 137 -5.95 9.13 0.74
C ILE A 137 -5.58 9.29 -0.73
N GLY A 138 -4.56 8.56 -1.22
CA GLY A 138 -4.15 8.59 -2.62
C GLY A 138 -5.28 8.26 -3.58
N LEU A 139 -6.07 7.22 -3.28
CA LEU A 139 -7.24 6.82 -4.08
C LEU A 139 -8.32 7.90 -4.09
N VAL A 140 -8.67 8.45 -2.93
CA VAL A 140 -9.71 9.49 -2.83
C VAL A 140 -9.28 10.75 -3.59
N LEU A 141 -8.05 11.23 -3.37
CA LEU A 141 -7.53 12.41 -4.06
C LEU A 141 -7.43 12.20 -5.57
N HIS A 142 -7.07 10.99 -6.03
CA HIS A 142 -7.08 10.64 -7.44
C HIS A 142 -8.49 10.74 -8.05
N LEU A 143 -9.52 10.20 -7.38
CA LEU A 143 -10.90 10.32 -7.85
C LEU A 143 -11.39 11.77 -7.87
N LEU A 144 -10.93 12.60 -6.93
CA LEU A 144 -11.19 14.05 -6.92
C LEU A 144 -10.45 14.82 -8.02
N GLY A 145 -9.54 14.17 -8.75
CA GLY A 145 -8.82 14.77 -9.88
C GLY A 145 -7.57 15.54 -9.46
N VAL A 146 -6.98 15.21 -8.31
CA VAL A 146 -5.73 15.82 -7.83
C VAL A 146 -4.54 15.17 -8.53
N PRO A 147 -3.73 15.94 -9.28
CA PRO A 147 -2.56 15.39 -9.97
C PRO A 147 -1.51 14.91 -8.96
N TRP A 148 -0.71 13.92 -9.35
CA TRP A 148 0.35 13.31 -8.53
C TRP A 148 -0.08 12.60 -7.23
N ALA A 149 -1.35 12.66 -6.84
CA ALA A 149 -1.80 12.08 -5.57
C ALA A 149 -1.55 10.56 -5.48
N LEU A 150 -1.91 9.83 -6.54
CA LEU A 150 -1.76 8.39 -6.59
C LEU A 150 -0.29 7.93 -6.59
N PRO A 151 0.60 8.41 -7.49
CA PRO A 151 1.99 7.96 -7.51
C PRO A 151 2.75 8.33 -6.23
N ILE A 152 2.47 9.49 -5.60
CA ILE A 152 3.09 9.85 -4.33
C ILE A 152 2.67 8.88 -3.22
N ALA A 153 1.37 8.57 -3.12
CA ALA A 153 0.86 7.66 -2.12
C ALA A 153 1.40 6.23 -2.30
N THR A 154 1.40 5.71 -3.52
CA THR A 154 1.93 4.36 -3.81
C THR A 154 3.43 4.30 -3.62
N ALA A 155 4.18 5.34 -3.99
CA ALA A 155 5.63 5.41 -3.78
C ALA A 155 5.98 5.42 -2.28
N ALA A 156 5.27 6.21 -1.47
CA ALA A 156 5.46 6.24 -0.03
C ALA A 156 5.17 4.86 0.60
N ALA A 157 4.07 4.22 0.20
CA ALA A 157 3.74 2.88 0.64
C ALA A 157 4.76 1.83 0.18
N PHE A 158 5.26 1.95 -1.07
CA PHE A 158 6.32 1.10 -1.61
C PHE A 158 7.60 1.21 -0.79
N VAL A 159 8.07 2.43 -0.50
CA VAL A 159 9.26 2.65 0.32
C VAL A 159 9.10 2.00 1.70
N ALA A 160 7.95 2.20 2.34
CA ALA A 160 7.67 1.57 3.64
C ALA A 160 7.69 0.04 3.57
N ALA A 161 7.07 -0.56 2.55
CA ALA A 161 7.05 -2.00 2.35
C ALA A 161 8.44 -2.57 2.00
N PHE A 162 9.20 -1.86 1.16
CA PHE A 162 10.55 -2.22 0.75
C PHE A 162 11.52 -2.19 1.92
N LEU A 163 11.49 -1.15 2.77
CA LEU A 163 12.34 -1.08 3.96
C LEU A 163 12.08 -2.25 4.92
N ASN A 164 10.81 -2.64 5.08
CA ASN A 164 10.43 -3.78 5.90
C ASN A 164 10.90 -5.11 5.28
N ALA A 165 10.81 -5.25 3.96
CA ALA A 165 11.24 -6.45 3.25
C ALA A 165 12.77 -6.62 3.22
N ALA A 166 13.51 -5.54 2.92
CA ALA A 166 14.95 -5.58 2.67
C ALA A 166 15.79 -5.45 3.95
N PHE A 167 15.40 -4.55 4.87
CA PHE A 167 16.18 -4.22 6.06
C PHE A 167 15.53 -4.67 7.36
N ALA A 168 14.40 -5.39 7.29
CA ALA A 168 13.56 -5.68 8.45
C ALA A 168 13.16 -4.42 9.25
N PHE A 169 13.10 -3.27 8.56
CA PHE A 169 12.78 -1.99 9.17
C PHE A 169 11.32 -1.61 8.94
N CYS A 170 10.48 -1.88 9.94
CA CYS A 170 9.07 -1.52 9.94
C CYS A 170 8.86 -0.09 10.47
N LEU A 171 8.74 0.89 9.56
CA LEU A 171 8.52 2.30 9.90
C LEU A 171 7.26 2.49 10.78
N GLY A 172 6.17 1.78 10.46
CA GLY A 172 4.93 1.82 11.24
C GLY A 172 5.11 1.27 12.67
N CYS A 173 5.99 0.29 12.86
CA CYS A 173 6.29 -0.26 14.18
C CYS A 173 7.09 0.73 15.03
N GLN A 174 8.04 1.46 14.43
CA GLN A 174 8.76 2.55 15.10
C GLN A 174 7.81 3.69 15.48
N LEU A 175 6.90 4.07 14.57
CA LEU A 175 5.87 5.07 14.85
C LEU A 175 4.96 4.65 16.01
N TYR A 176 4.53 3.39 16.05
CA TYR A 176 3.75 2.85 17.16
C TYR A 176 4.47 3.00 18.51
N LEU A 177 5.75 2.66 18.57
CA LEU A 177 6.56 2.81 19.78
C LEU A 177 6.75 4.27 20.17
N VAL A 178 6.95 5.17 19.22
CA VAL A 178 7.03 6.62 19.47
C VAL A 178 5.71 7.14 20.03
N LEU A 179 4.57 6.77 19.45
CA LEU A 179 3.24 7.16 19.94
C LEU A 179 2.97 6.59 21.33
N GLN A 180 3.44 5.37 21.62
CA GLN A 180 3.33 4.77 22.95
C GLN A 180 4.24 5.47 23.97
N ARG A 181 5.44 5.92 23.58
CA ARG A 181 6.32 6.73 24.43
C ARG A 181 5.74 8.11 24.69
N ALA A 182 5.09 8.71 23.69
CA ALA A 182 4.39 9.98 23.80
C ALA A 182 3.06 9.89 24.60
N GLY A 183 2.63 8.69 24.99
CA GLY A 183 1.40 8.48 25.75
C GLY A 183 0.10 8.55 24.93
N LEU A 184 0.19 8.64 23.61
CA LEU A 184 -0.97 8.70 22.69
C LEU A 184 -1.61 7.32 22.44
N ILE A 185 -0.84 6.25 22.62
CA ILE A 185 -1.30 4.86 22.55
C ILE A 185 -1.05 4.21 23.90
N GLY A 186 -2.09 3.60 24.49
CA GLY A 186 -2.01 2.96 25.79
C GLY A 186 -0.91 1.89 25.86
N ARG A 187 -0.11 1.91 26.93
CA ARG A 187 0.76 0.78 27.28
C ARG A 187 -0.14 -0.37 27.72
N PRO A 188 0.01 -1.59 27.18
CA PRO A 188 -0.64 -2.73 27.79
C PRO A 188 -0.14 -2.82 29.24
N ALA A 189 -1.07 -3.00 30.19
CA ALA A 189 -0.70 -3.22 31.58
C ALA A 189 0.31 -4.37 31.64
N ALA A 190 1.49 -4.11 32.23
CA ALA A 190 2.42 -5.17 32.56
C ALA A 190 1.70 -6.13 33.52
N ALA A 191 1.59 -7.40 33.12
CA ALA A 191 1.13 -8.47 33.97
C ALA A 191 2.32 -9.03 34.75
#